data_AF-D7KTI9-F1
#
_entry.id   AF-D7KTI9-F1
#
_cell.length_a   1.000
_cell.length_b   1.000
_cell.length_c   1.000
_cell.angle_alpha   90.00
_cell.angle_beta   90.00
_cell.angle_gamma   90.00
#
_symmetry.space_group_name_H-M   'P 1'
#
loop_
_entity.id
_entity.type
_entity.pdbx_description
1 polymer ?
#
loop_
_entity_poly.entity_id
_entity_poly.type
_entity_poly.pdbx_seq_one_letter_code
_entity_poly.pdbx_strand_id
1 'polypeptide(L)'
;MEAEQVRRELNKWASDHTNGLIRDLLPPGSVKSETVQVYGNALYFKGAWENKFDKSLTKINKFHLLDGKQVHVPFMRSYKSQYIKAYDGFKVLGLPYQQGHDDTKRKFS
;
A
#
# COMPACT_ATOMS: atom_id res chain seq x y z
N MET A 1 17.72 26.81 -10.36
CA MET A 1 16.42 26.39 -9.80
C MET A 1 16.69 26.09 -8.34
N GLU A 2 15.96 26.68 -7.40
CA GLU A 2 16.19 26.46 -5.97
C GLU A 2 15.91 24.99 -5.62
N ALA A 3 16.78 24.34 -4.83
CA ALA A 3 16.66 22.91 -4.47
C ALA A 3 15.28 22.57 -3.87
N GLU A 4 14.74 23.52 -3.10
CA GLU A 4 13.44 23.42 -2.48
C GLU A 4 12.27 23.55 -3.48
N GLN A 5 12.46 24.26 -4.60
CA GLN A 5 11.50 24.27 -5.71
C GLN A 5 11.44 22.89 -6.37
N VAL A 6 12.60 22.30 -6.70
CA VAL A 6 12.69 20.96 -7.30
C VAL A 6 12.03 19.91 -6.40
N ARG A 7 12.28 19.96 -5.09
CA ARG A 7 11.65 19.06 -4.12
C ARG A 7 10.12 19.14 -4.18
N ARG A 8 9.54 20.35 -4.22
CA ARG A 8 8.09 20.55 -4.31
C ARG A 8 7.51 20.05 -5.62
N GLU A 9 8.22 20.25 -6.74
CA GLU A 9 7.82 19.75 -8.05
C GLU A 9 7.77 18.21 -8.08
N LEU A 10 8.78 17.54 -7.51
CA LEU A 10 8.81 16.07 -7.43
C LEU A 10 7.73 15.51 -6.48
N ASN A 11 7.46 16.17 -5.36
CA ASN A 11 6.35 15.80 -4.47
C ASN A 11 4.99 16.00 -5.15
N LYS A 12 4.83 17.09 -5.91
CA LYS A 12 3.63 17.32 -6.71
C LYS A 12 3.46 16.26 -7.79
N TRP A 13 4.53 15.89 -8.50
CA TRP A 13 4.52 14.80 -9.47
C TRP A 13 4.04 13.50 -8.82
N ALA A 14 4.62 13.11 -7.68
CA ALA A 14 4.24 11.89 -6.97
C ALA A 14 2.76 11.93 -6.51
N SER A 15 2.32 13.07 -5.99
CA SER A 15 0.93 13.29 -5.59
C SER A 15 -0.02 13.14 -6.78
N ASP A 16 0.24 13.83 -7.89
CA ASP A 16 -0.64 13.80 -9.06
C ASP A 16 -0.74 12.38 -9.66
N HIS A 17 0.39 11.63 -9.73
CA HIS A 17 0.41 10.26 -10.27
C HIS A 17 -0.12 9.20 -9.29
N THR A 18 -0.36 9.57 -8.04
CA THR A 18 -0.93 8.66 -7.02
C THR A 18 -2.30 9.12 -6.55
N ASN A 19 -3.01 9.96 -7.32
CA ASN A 19 -4.31 10.52 -6.96
C ASN A 19 -4.32 11.19 -5.57
N GLY A 20 -3.22 11.85 -5.23
CA GLY A 20 -3.04 12.59 -3.97
C GLY A 20 -2.76 11.72 -2.75
N LEU A 21 -2.39 10.45 -2.93
CA LEU A 21 -2.17 9.50 -1.84
C LEU A 21 -0.72 9.51 -1.32
N ILE A 22 0.25 9.81 -2.19
CA ILE A 22 1.67 10.01 -1.81
C ILE A 22 2.01 11.48 -2.04
N ARG A 23 1.94 12.30 -0.99
CA ARG A 23 2.11 13.77 -1.08
C ARG A 23 3.53 14.24 -0.78
N ASP A 24 4.20 13.55 0.14
CA ASP A 24 5.52 13.93 0.62
C ASP A 24 6.52 12.81 0.37
N LEU A 25 6.78 12.54 -0.92
CA LEU A 25 7.76 11.54 -1.34
C LEU A 25 9.18 11.90 -0.86
N LEU A 26 9.53 13.19 -0.97
CA LEU A 26 10.80 13.78 -0.56
C LEU A 26 10.57 14.73 0.63
N PRO A 27 11.13 14.42 1.82
CA PRO A 27 11.00 15.28 2.99
C PRO A 27 11.79 16.58 2.83
N PRO A 28 11.46 17.65 3.57
CA PRO A 28 12.23 18.90 3.55
C PRO A 28 13.73 18.67 3.77
N GLY A 29 14.57 19.37 3.00
CA GLY A 29 16.04 19.25 3.09
C GLY A 29 16.65 18.00 2.45
N SER A 30 15.84 17.12 1.85
CA SER A 30 16.34 15.93 1.11
C SER A 30 16.96 16.26 -0.25
N VAL A 31 16.58 17.39 -0.85
CA VAL A 31 17.19 17.95 -2.06
C VAL A 31 17.99 19.19 -1.65
N LYS A 32 19.26 19.24 -2.05
CA LYS A 32 20.21 20.31 -1.68
C LYS A 32 20.86 20.92 -2.93
N SER A 33 21.62 21.99 -2.75
CA SER A 33 22.40 22.64 -3.83
C SER A 33 23.36 21.68 -4.52
N GLU A 34 23.85 20.66 -3.81
CA GLU A 34 24.80 19.67 -4.33
C GLU A 34 24.10 18.47 -4.99
N THR A 35 22.76 18.39 -4.95
CA THR A 35 22.02 17.29 -5.56
C THR A 35 22.07 17.39 -7.08
N VAL A 36 22.86 16.51 -7.71
CA VAL A 36 23.02 16.49 -9.18
C VAL A 36 21.88 15.73 -9.87
N GLN A 37 21.35 14.67 -9.24
CA GLN A 37 20.30 13.81 -9.82
C GLN A 37 19.36 13.27 -8.75
N VAL A 38 18.11 13.02 -9.14
CA VAL A 38 17.08 12.38 -8.30
C VAL A 38 16.41 11.27 -9.09
N TYR A 39 16.25 10.09 -8.48
CA TYR A 39 15.48 8.97 -9.02
C TYR A 39 14.26 8.74 -8.12
N GLY A 40 13.07 8.87 -8.69
CA GLY A 40 11.81 8.74 -7.96
C GLY A 40 10.96 7.58 -8.46
N ASN A 41 10.35 6.85 -7.54
CA ASN A 41 9.27 5.91 -7.83
C ASN A 41 8.19 6.05 -6.76
N ALA A 42 6.93 6.03 -7.18
CA ALA A 42 5.79 6.05 -6.28
C ALA A 42 4.77 5.03 -6.78
N LEU A 43 4.38 4.09 -5.92
CA LEU A 43 3.43 3.04 -6.25
C LEU A 43 2.29 3.03 -5.24
N TYR A 44 1.06 3.22 -5.73
CA TYR A 44 -0.15 2.99 -4.97
C TYR A 44 -0.96 1.86 -5.60
N PHE A 45 -1.44 0.93 -4.79
CA PHE A 45 -2.27 -0.19 -5.23
C PHE A 45 -3.58 -0.24 -4.44
N LYS A 46 -4.70 -0.34 -5.16
CA LYS A 46 -6.05 -0.55 -4.61
C LYS A 46 -6.76 -1.63 -5.41
N GLY A 47 -6.76 -2.85 -4.89
CA GLY A 47 -7.46 -3.98 -5.47
C GLY A 47 -8.77 -4.30 -4.76
N ALA A 48 -9.80 -4.63 -5.51
CA ALA A 48 -10.98 -5.31 -4.96
C ALA A 48 -10.65 -6.78 -4.77
N TRP A 49 -11.02 -7.38 -3.63
CA TRP A 49 -10.90 -8.83 -3.45
C TRP A 49 -11.81 -9.55 -4.45
N GLU A 50 -11.34 -10.68 -5.00
CA GLU A 50 -12.19 -11.58 -5.80
C GLU A 50 -13.36 -12.09 -4.94
N ASN A 51 -13.06 -12.50 -3.72
CA ASN A 51 -14.03 -12.87 -2.71
C ASN A 51 -14.08 -11.81 -1.60
N LYS A 52 -15.04 -10.89 -1.69
CA LYS A 52 -15.21 -9.80 -0.71
C LYS A 52 -15.60 -10.32 0.68
N PHE A 53 -15.08 -9.66 1.71
CA PHE A 53 -15.50 -9.86 3.10
C PHE A 53 -16.86 -9.19 3.35
N ASP A 54 -17.73 -9.88 4.09
CA ASP A 54 -18.95 -9.27 4.60
C ASP A 54 -18.60 -8.30 5.75
N LYS A 55 -18.92 -7.03 5.57
CA LYS A 55 -18.65 -5.98 6.55
C LYS A 55 -19.35 -6.23 7.89
N SER A 56 -20.49 -6.93 7.89
CA SER A 56 -21.26 -7.24 9.11
C SER A 56 -20.50 -8.19 10.07
N LEU A 57 -19.60 -9.01 9.50
CA LEU A 57 -18.78 -9.97 10.23
C LEU A 57 -17.47 -9.36 10.75
N THR A 58 -17.15 -8.12 10.37
CA THR A 58 -16.01 -7.39 10.94
C THR A 58 -16.29 -7.07 12.40
N LYS A 59 -15.40 -7.50 13.30
CA LYS A 59 -15.53 -7.28 14.74
C LYS A 59 -14.22 -6.80 15.34
N ILE A 60 -14.32 -6.00 16.39
CA ILE A 60 -13.17 -5.59 17.19
C ILE A 60 -12.59 -6.83 17.88
N ASN A 61 -11.29 -7.05 17.73
CA ASN A 61 -10.57 -8.14 18.39
C ASN A 61 -9.15 -7.70 18.76
N LYS A 62 -8.49 -8.50 19.60
CA LYS A 62 -7.15 -8.24 20.10
C LYS A 62 -6.09 -8.58 19.04
N PHE A 63 -5.20 -7.63 18.78
CA PHE A 63 -3.97 -7.82 18.02
C PHE A 63 -2.77 -7.70 18.96
N HIS A 64 -1.81 -8.62 18.83
CA HIS A 64 -0.63 -8.71 19.68
C HIS A 64 0.55 -7.99 19.00
N LEU A 65 1.06 -6.93 19.62
CA LEU A 65 2.21 -6.17 19.15
C LEU A 65 3.52 -6.88 19.49
N LEU A 66 4.59 -6.53 18.78
CA LEU A 66 5.94 -7.09 19.00
C LEU A 66 6.49 -6.77 20.39
N ASP A 67 6.06 -5.66 21.01
CA ASP A 67 6.44 -5.26 22.37
C ASP A 67 5.61 -5.95 23.47
N GLY A 68 4.78 -6.93 23.10
CA GLY A 68 3.92 -7.68 24.03
C GLY A 68 2.60 -6.99 24.39
N LYS A 69 2.39 -5.73 23.99
CA LYS A 69 1.12 -5.03 24.22
C LYS A 69 0.01 -5.56 23.33
N GLN A 70 -1.23 -5.32 23.75
CA GLN A 70 -2.43 -5.66 22.98
C GLN A 70 -3.16 -4.40 22.56
N VAL A 71 -3.59 -4.36 21.30
CA VAL A 71 -4.47 -3.31 20.77
C VAL A 71 -5.74 -3.92 20.21
N HIS A 72 -6.84 -3.18 20.27
CA HIS A 72 -8.12 -3.62 19.73
C HIS A 72 -8.32 -3.03 18.33
N VAL A 73 -8.44 -3.89 17.32
CA VAL A 73 -8.57 -3.48 15.91
C VAL A 73 -9.71 -4.24 15.23
N PRO A 74 -10.33 -3.70 14.16
CA PRO A 74 -11.35 -4.42 13.41
C PRO A 74 -10.74 -5.58 12.61
N PHE A 75 -11.07 -6.82 12.97
CA PHE A 75 -10.71 -8.01 12.21
C PHE A 75 -11.81 -8.34 11.20
N MET A 76 -11.46 -8.40 9.92
CA MET A 76 -12.33 -8.97 8.89
C MET A 76 -12.42 -10.49 9.06
N ARG A 77 -13.59 -11.08 8.74
CA ARG A 77 -13.83 -12.53 8.88
C ARG A 77 -14.57 -13.09 7.68
N SER A 78 -14.23 -14.32 7.31
CA SER A 78 -14.94 -15.14 6.35
C SER A 78 -14.96 -16.59 6.85
N TYR A 79 -16.07 -17.29 6.59
CA TYR A 79 -16.19 -18.73 6.83
C TYR A 79 -16.17 -19.55 5.52
N LYS A 80 -15.92 -18.89 4.38
CA LYS A 80 -15.75 -19.55 3.08
C LYS A 80 -14.39 -20.26 3.01
N SER A 81 -14.28 -21.30 2.19
CA SER A 81 -13.00 -21.95 1.87
C SER A 81 -11.95 -20.93 1.43
N GLN A 82 -10.71 -21.10 1.91
CA GLN A 82 -9.58 -20.21 1.64
C GLN A 82 -8.38 -21.00 1.13
N TYR A 83 -7.52 -20.34 0.35
CA TYR A 83 -6.23 -20.90 -0.07
C TYR A 83 -5.24 -20.84 1.08
N ILE A 84 -5.13 -21.92 1.86
CA ILE A 84 -4.25 -21.99 3.03
C ILE A 84 -3.29 -23.16 2.89
N LYS A 85 -2.02 -22.93 3.21
CA LYS A 85 -1.00 -23.99 3.36
C LYS A 85 -0.27 -23.83 4.70
N ALA A 86 -0.12 -24.93 5.42
CA ALA A 86 0.59 -24.98 6.69
C ALA A 86 2.00 -25.55 6.51
N TYR A 87 2.93 -25.01 7.29
CA TYR A 87 4.32 -25.41 7.38
C TYR A 87 4.71 -25.54 8.86
N ASP A 88 5.91 -26.04 9.12
CA ASP A 88 6.43 -26.02 10.48
C ASP A 88 6.65 -24.57 10.93
N GLY A 89 6.08 -24.20 12.08
CA GLY A 89 6.14 -22.85 12.66
C GLY A 89 5.27 -21.76 12.00
N PHE A 90 4.64 -21.98 10.83
CA PHE A 90 3.83 -20.93 10.18
C PHE A 90 2.75 -21.43 9.21
N LYS A 91 1.88 -20.50 8.76
CA LYS A 91 0.84 -20.74 7.75
C LYS A 91 0.85 -19.61 6.72
N VAL A 92 0.50 -19.94 5.48
CA VAL A 92 0.35 -19.00 4.36
C VAL A 92 -1.11 -18.97 3.91
N LEU A 93 -1.67 -17.77 3.78
CA LEU A 93 -3.03 -17.51 3.28
C LEU A 93 -2.94 -16.70 1.98
N GLY A 94 -3.57 -17.19 0.92
CA GLY A 94 -3.75 -16.48 -0.35
C GLY A 94 -5.14 -15.85 -0.44
N LEU A 95 -5.20 -14.55 -0.73
CA LEU A 95 -6.43 -13.81 -0.99
C LEU A 95 -6.32 -13.13 -2.37
N PRO A 96 -6.93 -13.71 -3.42
CA PRO A 96 -6.85 -13.13 -4.76
C PRO A 96 -7.58 -11.80 -4.86
N TYR A 97 -7.00 -10.87 -5.62
CA TYR A 97 -7.70 -9.70 -6.10
C TYR A 97 -8.52 -10.07 -7.34
N GLN A 98 -9.66 -9.38 -7.52
CA GLN A 98 -10.46 -9.47 -8.72
C GLN A 98 -9.58 -9.11 -9.93
N GLN A 99 -9.41 -10.07 -10.84
CA GLN A 99 -8.72 -9.83 -12.10
C GLN A 99 -9.68 -9.11 -13.06
N GLY A 100 -9.19 -8.03 -13.67
CA GLY A 100 -9.85 -7.42 -14.82
C GLY A 100 -9.52 -8.19 -16.11
N HIS A 101 -10.08 -7.75 -17.24
CA HIS A 101 -9.63 -8.23 -18.55
C HIS A 101 -8.16 -7.87 -18.79
N ASP A 102 -7.45 -8.76 -19.50
CA ASP A 102 -6.08 -8.55 -19.92
C ASP A 102 -6.03 -7.53 -21.07
N ASP A 103 -6.14 -6.25 -20.72
CA ASP A 103 -5.82 -5.16 -21.64
C ASP A 103 -4.30 -5.00 -21.73
N THR A 104 -3.72 -5.47 -22.82
CA THR A 104 -2.29 -5.31 -23.16
C THR A 104 -1.87 -3.85 -23.42
N LYS A 105 -2.76 -2.88 -23.19
CA LYS A 105 -2.53 -1.43 -23.36
C LYS A 105 -2.33 -0.68 -22.04
N ARG A 106 -1.97 -1.35 -20.94
CA ARG A 106 -1.64 -0.66 -19.68
C ARG A 106 -0.38 0.19 -19.87
N LYS A 107 -0.57 1.51 -19.98
CA LYS A 107 0.53 2.48 -19.89
C LYS A 107 0.78 2.77 -18.42
N PHE A 108 1.97 2.40 -17.94
CA PHE A 108 2.50 2.90 -16.69
C PHE A 108 3.26 4.18 -17.05
N SER A 109 2.62 5.33 -16.83
CA SER A 109 3.24 6.66 -16.93
C SER A 109 3.89 7.04 -15.62
#